data_AF-A0A344TU37-F1
#
_entry.id   AF-A0A344TU37-F1
#
_cell.length_a   1.000
_cell.length_b   1.000
_cell.length_c   1.000
_cell.angle_alpha   90.00
_cell.angle_beta   90.00
_cell.angle_gamma   90.00
#
_symmetry.space_group_name_H-M   'P 1'
#
loop_
_entity.id
_entity.type
_entity.pdbx_description
1 polymer ?
#
loop_
_entity_poly.entity_id
_entity_poly.type
_entity_poly.pdbx_seq_one_letter_code
_entity_poly.pdbx_strand_id
1 'polypeptide(L)'
;MGFDEEWAQLRTEAAARQNPAMRLNQLAAPDGGGGGGSADFGSDESKKKIASGKLGGEVKTQTETAAKKADEETASAITAFSGWDTAAGLKTVETTWDNQVKNLLSRLATESHNLAVTRRMFLGQDSEIYNGFRPLLKPAPEPGVEAYR
;
A
#
# COMPACT_ATOMS: atom_id res chain seq x y z
N MET A 1 45.65 25.81 14.92
CA MET A 1 44.98 24.74 15.67
C MET A 1 45.11 23.47 14.86
N GLY A 2 45.44 22.36 15.50
CA GLY A 2 45.70 21.08 14.84
C GLY A 2 44.43 20.23 14.73
N PHE A 3 44.39 19.32 13.76
CA PHE A 3 43.28 18.38 13.56
C PHE A 3 42.88 17.64 14.83
N ASP A 4 43.85 17.22 15.66
CA ASP A 4 43.59 16.51 16.92
C ASP A 4 42.85 17.37 17.96
N GLU A 5 43.10 18.67 17.95
CA GLU A 5 42.50 19.64 18.87
C GLU A 5 41.03 19.89 18.49
N GLU A 6 40.76 20.04 17.20
CA GLU A 6 39.39 20.13 16.66
C GLU A 6 38.61 18.82 16.88
N TRP A 7 39.26 17.67 16.70
CA TRP A 7 38.66 16.37 16.97
C TRP A 7 38.31 16.16 18.45
N ALA A 8 39.17 16.62 19.35
CA ALA A 8 38.91 16.56 20.78
C ALA A 8 37.72 17.45 21.17
N GLN A 9 37.63 18.66 20.61
CA GLN A 9 36.49 19.55 20.84
C GLN A 9 35.17 18.95 20.35
N LEU A 10 35.12 18.43 19.11
CA LEU A 10 33.92 17.82 18.55
C LEU A 10 33.40 16.62 19.37
N ARG A 11 34.30 15.77 19.88
CA ARG A 11 33.92 14.65 20.76
C ARG A 11 33.34 15.12 22.10
N THR A 12 33.93 16.17 22.68
CA THR A 12 33.48 16.73 23.95
C THR A 12 32.09 17.36 23.80
N GLU A 13 31.88 18.07 22.70
CA GLU A 13 30.61 18.71 22.39
C GLU A 13 29.50 17.68 22.08
N ALA A 14 29.83 16.60 21.38
CA ALA A 14 28.90 15.49 21.13
C ALA A 14 28.50 14.76 22.42
N ALA A 15 29.44 14.56 23.36
CA ALA A 15 29.14 13.98 24.67
C ALA A 15 28.25 14.90 25.52
N ALA A 16 28.46 16.22 25.46
CA ALA A 16 27.60 17.19 26.15
C ALA A 16 26.18 17.28 25.55
N ARG A 17 26.02 16.98 24.25
CA ARG A 17 24.73 16.94 23.55
C ARG A 17 23.95 15.64 23.76
N GLN A 18 24.52 14.61 24.39
CA GLN A 18 23.78 13.38 24.70
C GLN A 18 22.71 13.65 25.77
N ASN A 19 21.53 14.02 25.30
CA ASN A 19 20.34 14.16 26.11
C ASN A 19 19.96 12.78 26.70
N PRO A 20 19.85 12.62 28.04
CA PRO A 20 19.52 11.34 28.67
C PRO A 20 18.15 10.78 28.25
N ALA A 21 17.29 11.58 27.62
CA ALA A 21 15.98 11.16 27.11
C ALA A 21 16.03 10.24 25.86
N MET A 22 17.13 10.21 25.10
CA MET A 22 17.23 9.38 23.89
C MET A 22 18.03 8.09 24.14
N ARG A 23 17.74 7.39 25.22
CA ARG A 23 18.30 6.06 25.47
C ARG A 23 17.40 4.98 24.86
N LEU A 24 17.67 4.68 23.59
CA LEU A 24 16.94 3.70 22.78
C LEU A 24 16.94 2.26 23.34
N ASN A 25 17.86 1.95 24.27
CA ASN A 25 18.01 0.63 24.90
C ASN A 25 17.84 0.69 26.43
N GLN A 26 16.86 1.42 26.94
CA GLN A 26 16.46 1.31 28.35
C GLN A 26 15.08 0.66 28.46
N LEU A 27 14.94 -0.27 29.39
CA LEU A 27 13.62 -0.70 29.87
C LEU A 27 12.90 0.56 30.35
N ALA A 28 11.66 0.77 29.90
CA ALA A 28 10.84 1.87 30.37
C ALA A 28 10.80 1.86 31.91
N ALA A 29 10.96 3.04 32.52
CA ALA A 29 10.69 3.20 33.94
C ALA A 29 9.24 2.75 34.20
N PRO A 30 8.95 2.12 35.37
CA PRO A 30 7.63 1.55 35.65
C PRO A 30 6.46 2.55 35.48
N ASP A 31 6.74 3.85 35.57
CA ASP A 31 5.74 4.92 35.48
C ASP A 31 5.98 5.86 34.28
N GLY A 32 6.98 5.57 33.44
CA GLY A 32 7.37 6.38 32.28
C GLY A 32 6.60 5.97 31.03
N GLY A 33 5.32 6.34 30.97
CA GLY A 33 4.46 6.12 29.80
C GLY A 33 5.03 6.79 28.56
N GLY A 34 5.80 6.05 27.77
CA GLY A 34 6.15 6.41 26.40
C GLY A 34 4.84 6.63 25.64
N GLY A 35 4.66 7.83 25.10
CA GLY A 35 3.51 8.20 24.31
C GLY A 35 3.41 7.30 23.08
N GLY A 36 2.69 6.19 23.22
CA GLY A 36 2.21 5.39 22.11
C GLY A 36 1.16 6.19 21.39
N GLY A 37 1.58 6.94 20.37
CA GLY A 37 0.64 7.37 19.34
C GLY A 37 -0.12 6.16 18.83
N SER A 38 -1.41 6.33 18.53
CA SER A 38 -2.23 5.28 17.92
C SER A 38 -1.46 4.63 16.77
N ALA A 39 -1.29 3.32 16.82
CA ALA A 39 -0.61 2.57 15.77
C ALA A 39 -1.45 2.60 14.49
N ASP A 40 -1.32 3.66 13.70
CA ASP A 40 -2.05 3.87 12.45
C ASP A 40 -1.31 3.33 11.21
N PHE A 41 -0.22 2.59 11.42
CA PHE A 41 0.50 1.89 10.35
C PHE A 41 -0.13 0.53 9.97
N GLY A 42 -1.34 0.23 10.49
CA GLY A 42 -2.05 -1.00 10.22
C GLY A 42 -2.59 -1.06 8.78
N SER A 43 -2.06 -1.97 7.97
CA SER A 43 -2.65 -2.31 6.68
C SER A 43 -3.92 -3.16 6.86
N ASP A 44 -5.04 -2.76 6.27
CA ASP A 44 -6.26 -3.59 6.24
C ASP A 44 -6.29 -4.49 4.99
N GLU A 45 -5.92 -5.75 5.17
CA GLU A 45 -5.86 -6.73 4.09
C GLU A 45 -7.21 -7.10 3.49
N SER A 46 -8.26 -7.13 4.32
CA SER A 46 -9.62 -7.46 3.89
C SER A 46 -10.11 -6.39 2.93
N LYS A 47 -9.91 -5.11 3.29
CA LYS A 47 -10.21 -3.99 2.40
C LYS A 47 -9.40 -4.04 1.11
N LYS A 48 -8.10 -4.34 1.16
CA LYS A 48 -7.26 -4.48 -0.05
C LYS A 48 -7.74 -5.60 -0.97
N LYS A 49 -8.14 -6.75 -0.40
CA LYS A 49 -8.72 -7.87 -1.16
C LYS A 49 -10.01 -7.43 -1.86
N ILE A 50 -10.95 -6.84 -1.11
CA ILE A 50 -12.23 -6.36 -1.65
C ILE A 50 -12.00 -5.32 -2.75
N ALA A 51 -11.13 -4.34 -2.52
CA ALA A 51 -10.82 -3.30 -3.49
C ALA A 51 -10.20 -3.88 -4.76
N SER A 52 -9.18 -4.75 -4.65
CA SER A 52 -8.58 -5.41 -5.81
C SER A 52 -9.60 -6.19 -6.64
N GLY A 53 -10.51 -6.93 -5.97
CA GLY A 53 -11.57 -7.70 -6.61
C GLY A 53 -12.60 -6.82 -7.31
N LYS A 54 -13.03 -5.71 -6.68
CA LYS A 54 -13.95 -4.75 -7.28
C LYS A 54 -13.35 -4.09 -8.53
N LEU A 55 -12.08 -3.65 -8.45
CA LEU A 55 -11.39 -3.02 -9.57
C LEU A 55 -11.19 -3.98 -10.74
N GLY A 56 -10.77 -5.22 -10.45
CA GLY A 56 -10.51 -6.23 -11.49
C GLY A 56 -11.78 -6.88 -12.06
N GLY A 57 -12.90 -6.81 -11.35
CA GLY A 57 -14.18 -7.39 -11.74
C GLY A 57 -15.21 -6.32 -12.10
N GLU A 58 -16.08 -5.98 -11.15
CA GLU A 58 -17.25 -5.13 -11.36
C GLU A 58 -16.92 -3.81 -12.08
N VAL A 59 -15.95 -3.04 -11.57
CA VAL A 59 -15.62 -1.71 -12.11
C VAL A 59 -15.07 -1.83 -13.53
N LYS A 60 -14.21 -2.83 -13.78
CA LYS A 60 -13.69 -3.11 -15.12
C LYS A 60 -14.82 -3.44 -16.10
N THR A 61 -15.71 -4.37 -15.74
CA THR A 61 -16.83 -4.79 -16.60
C THR A 61 -17.81 -3.66 -16.87
N GLN A 62 -18.14 -2.86 -15.85
CA GLN A 62 -18.99 -1.68 -16.04
C GLN A 62 -18.35 -0.65 -16.96
N THR A 63 -17.03 -0.42 -16.83
CA THR A 63 -16.28 0.48 -17.70
C THR A 63 -16.29 0.01 -19.16
N GLU A 64 -16.04 -1.28 -19.40
CA GLU A 64 -16.10 -1.89 -20.74
C GLU A 64 -17.50 -1.75 -21.36
N THR A 65 -18.55 -2.00 -20.57
CA THR A 65 -19.94 -1.92 -21.04
C THR A 65 -20.33 -0.49 -21.39
N ALA A 66 -19.97 0.48 -20.54
CA ALA A 66 -20.26 1.89 -20.78
C ALA A 66 -19.51 2.41 -22.01
N ALA A 67 -18.26 1.99 -22.20
CA ALA A 67 -17.48 2.33 -23.39
C ALA A 67 -18.14 1.84 -24.68
N LYS A 68 -18.52 0.56 -24.72
CA LYS A 68 -19.16 -0.03 -25.90
C LYS A 68 -20.46 0.68 -26.30
N LYS A 69 -21.25 1.12 -25.31
CA LYS A 69 -22.47 1.88 -25.59
C LYS A 69 -22.18 3.21 -26.30
N ALA A 70 -21.13 3.92 -25.87
CA ALA A 70 -20.72 5.16 -26.51
C ALA A 70 -20.24 4.93 -27.96
N ASP A 71 -19.58 3.81 -28.23
CA ASP A 71 -19.12 3.44 -29.58
C ASP A 71 -20.32 3.22 -30.52
N GLU A 72 -21.34 2.48 -30.07
CA GLU A 72 -22.56 2.20 -30.86
C GLU A 72 -23.31 3.49 -31.26
N GLU A 73 -23.48 4.42 -30.30
CA GLU A 73 -24.13 5.71 -30.56
C GLU A 73 -23.29 6.61 -31.48
N THR A 74 -21.97 6.62 -31.30
CA THR A 74 -21.05 7.44 -32.11
C THR A 74 -20.94 6.92 -33.55
N ALA A 75 -20.86 5.60 -33.75
CA ALA A 75 -20.84 4.98 -35.07
C ALA A 75 -22.13 5.25 -35.86
N SER A 76 -23.29 5.23 -35.18
CA SER A 76 -24.57 5.61 -35.77
C SER A 76 -24.56 7.08 -36.23
N ALA A 77 -24.06 7.99 -35.39
CA ALA A 77 -23.94 9.41 -35.74
C ALA A 77 -22.96 9.64 -36.91
N ILE A 78 -21.81 8.96 -36.94
CA ILE A 78 -20.85 9.02 -38.06
C ILE A 78 -21.52 8.62 -39.37
N THR A 79 -22.34 7.58 -39.35
CA THR A 79 -23.08 7.11 -40.53
C THR A 79 -24.12 8.14 -40.98
N ALA A 80 -24.86 8.72 -40.04
CA ALA A 80 -25.88 9.74 -40.32
C ALA A 80 -25.29 11.02 -40.92
N PHE A 81 -24.08 11.41 -40.53
CA PHE A 81 -23.36 12.57 -41.06
C PHE A 81 -22.43 12.25 -42.23
N SER A 82 -22.58 11.09 -42.88
CA SER A 82 -21.71 10.70 -44.00
C SER A 82 -21.68 11.76 -45.12
N GLY A 83 -20.48 12.11 -45.56
CA GLY A 83 -20.24 13.17 -46.55
C GLY A 83 -20.09 14.58 -45.97
N TRP A 84 -20.26 14.76 -44.66
CA TRP A 84 -20.05 16.03 -43.96
C TRP A 84 -18.76 16.00 -43.14
N ASP A 85 -18.12 17.16 -42.97
CA ASP A 85 -16.91 17.29 -42.12
C ASP A 85 -17.15 16.84 -40.67
N THR A 86 -18.40 16.96 -40.19
CA THR A 86 -18.81 16.45 -38.87
C THR A 86 -18.52 14.96 -38.70
N ALA A 87 -18.71 14.14 -39.74
CA ALA A 87 -18.40 12.71 -39.66
C ALA A 87 -16.88 12.45 -39.50
N ALA A 88 -16.04 13.26 -40.14
CA ALA A 88 -14.58 13.17 -39.95
C ALA A 88 -14.16 13.60 -38.53
N GLY A 89 -14.78 14.66 -38.00
CA GLY A 89 -14.62 15.07 -36.61
C GLY A 89 -15.03 13.97 -35.62
N LEU A 90 -16.21 13.37 -35.82
CA LEU A 90 -16.70 12.28 -34.97
C LEU A 90 -15.80 11.04 -34.99
N LYS A 91 -15.24 10.65 -36.14
CA LYS A 91 -14.23 9.55 -36.21
C LYS A 91 -12.98 9.85 -35.38
N THR A 92 -12.56 11.11 -35.34
CA THR A 92 -11.42 11.54 -34.51
C THR A 92 -11.75 11.43 -33.03
N VAL A 93 -12.98 11.84 -32.65
CA VAL A 93 -13.49 11.70 -31.28
C VAL A 93 -13.56 10.22 -30.88
N GLU A 94 -14.14 9.36 -31.72
CA GLU A 94 -14.23 7.90 -31.52
C GLU A 94 -12.84 7.28 -31.29
N THR A 95 -11.88 7.59 -32.15
CA THR A 95 -10.49 7.10 -32.00
C THR A 95 -9.85 7.57 -30.69
N THR A 96 -10.11 8.81 -30.29
CA THR A 96 -9.56 9.36 -29.04
C THR A 96 -10.20 8.71 -27.83
N TRP A 97 -11.52 8.52 -27.87
CA TRP A 97 -12.29 7.83 -26.84
C TRP A 97 -11.80 6.40 -26.63
N ASP A 98 -11.65 5.62 -27.71
CA ASP A 98 -11.08 4.27 -27.67
C ASP A 98 -9.74 4.20 -26.95
N ASN A 99 -8.85 5.15 -27.26
CA ASN A 99 -7.53 5.21 -26.63
C ASN A 99 -7.63 5.55 -25.14
N GLN A 100 -8.55 6.44 -24.75
CA GLN A 100 -8.79 6.78 -23.34
C GLN A 100 -9.37 5.59 -22.57
N VAL A 101 -10.35 4.87 -23.14
CA VAL A 101 -10.93 3.66 -22.54
C VAL A 101 -9.85 2.60 -22.35
N LYS A 102 -9.02 2.33 -23.38
CA LYS A 102 -7.91 1.37 -23.27
C LYS A 102 -6.93 1.75 -22.16
N ASN A 103 -6.57 3.03 -22.05
CA ASN A 103 -5.70 3.51 -20.98
C ASN A 103 -6.33 3.30 -19.60
N LEU A 104 -7.62 3.66 -19.44
CA LEU A 104 -8.34 3.50 -18.18
C LEU A 104 -8.42 2.03 -17.76
N LEU A 105 -8.77 1.13 -18.67
CA LEU A 105 -8.83 -0.31 -18.39
C LEU A 105 -7.46 -0.88 -18.01
N SER A 106 -6.39 -0.44 -18.68
CA SER A 106 -5.03 -0.82 -18.31
C SER A 106 -4.68 -0.34 -16.90
N ARG A 107 -5.02 0.90 -16.54
CA ARG A 107 -4.78 1.44 -15.20
C ARG A 107 -5.56 0.68 -14.13
N LEU A 108 -6.84 0.37 -14.38
CA LEU A 108 -7.66 -0.43 -13.47
C LEU A 108 -7.06 -1.82 -13.22
N ALA A 109 -6.55 -2.47 -14.27
CA ALA A 109 -5.87 -3.75 -14.15
C ALA A 109 -4.56 -3.64 -13.33
N THR A 110 -3.75 -2.61 -13.60
CA THR A 110 -2.52 -2.33 -12.84
C THR A 110 -2.81 -2.07 -11.36
N GLU A 111 -3.80 -1.24 -11.03
CA GLU A 111 -4.15 -0.94 -9.64
C GLU A 111 -4.72 -2.16 -8.91
N SER A 112 -5.59 -2.94 -9.56
CA SER A 112 -6.07 -4.21 -9.02
C SER A 112 -4.90 -5.16 -8.68
N HIS A 113 -3.94 -5.28 -9.60
CA HIS A 113 -2.73 -6.07 -9.38
C HIS A 113 -1.89 -5.54 -8.22
N ASN A 114 -1.61 -4.24 -8.17
CA ASN A 114 -0.81 -3.60 -7.14
C ASN A 114 -1.41 -3.79 -5.74
N LEU A 115 -2.73 -3.65 -5.60
CA LEU A 115 -3.43 -3.93 -4.33
C LEU A 115 -3.29 -5.40 -3.93
N ALA A 116 -3.40 -6.33 -4.88
CA ALA A 116 -3.22 -7.75 -4.62
C ALA A 116 -1.77 -8.11 -4.25
N VAL A 117 -0.77 -7.47 -4.86
CA VAL A 117 0.65 -7.63 -4.50
C VAL A 117 0.90 -7.08 -3.12
N THR A 118 0.46 -5.85 -2.84
CA THR A 118 0.63 -5.18 -1.54
C THR A 118 0.03 -6.03 -0.42
N ARG A 119 -1.17 -6.57 -0.61
CA ARG A 119 -1.77 -7.49 0.36
C ARG A 119 -0.89 -8.71 0.63
N ARG A 120 -0.34 -9.33 -0.42
CA ARG A 120 0.55 -10.51 -0.27
C ARG A 120 1.83 -10.17 0.46
N MET A 121 2.38 -8.97 0.24
CA MET A 121 3.57 -8.49 0.94
C MET A 121 3.33 -8.39 2.45
N PHE A 122 2.24 -7.74 2.87
CA PHE A 122 1.88 -7.64 4.29
C PHE A 122 1.64 -9.03 4.93
N LEU A 123 0.89 -9.91 4.26
CA LEU A 123 0.69 -11.30 4.72
C LEU A 123 2.01 -12.07 4.92
N GLY A 124 2.96 -11.88 4.00
CA GLY A 124 4.29 -12.48 4.07
C GLY A 124 5.08 -11.94 5.26
N GLN A 125 5.14 -10.62 5.41
CA GLN A 125 5.82 -9.96 6.52
C GLN A 125 5.25 -10.37 7.88
N ASP A 126 3.91 -10.42 8.02
CA ASP A 126 3.25 -10.84 9.26
C ASP A 126 3.59 -12.30 9.60
N SER A 127 3.65 -13.17 8.59
CA SER A 127 4.02 -14.58 8.77
C SER A 127 5.50 -14.74 9.15
N GLU A 128 6.39 -13.97 8.54
CA GLU A 128 7.82 -13.95 8.87
C GLU A 128 8.06 -13.46 10.30
N ILE A 129 7.42 -12.36 10.68
CA ILE A 129 7.44 -11.82 12.04
C ILE A 129 6.93 -12.88 13.03
N TYR A 130 5.75 -13.45 12.78
CA TYR A 130 5.18 -14.50 13.62
C TYR A 130 6.15 -15.67 13.81
N ASN A 131 6.75 -16.18 12.74
CA ASN A 131 7.69 -17.29 12.81
C ASN A 131 8.99 -16.93 13.55
N GLY A 132 9.46 -15.69 13.44
CA GLY A 132 10.62 -15.19 14.19
C GLY A 132 10.39 -15.13 15.69
N PHE A 133 9.17 -14.77 16.13
CA PHE A 133 8.79 -14.73 17.53
C PHE A 133 8.27 -16.07 18.07
N ARG A 134 7.91 -17.02 17.20
CA ARG A 134 7.39 -18.34 17.58
C ARG A 134 8.24 -19.10 18.60
N PRO A 135 9.60 -19.09 18.55
CA PRO A 135 10.42 -19.73 19.59
C PRO A 135 10.32 -19.09 20.98
N LEU A 136 9.87 -17.82 21.05
CA LEU A 136 9.69 -17.08 22.31
C LEU A 136 8.30 -17.29 22.92
N LEU A 137 7.34 -17.87 22.17
CA LEU A 137 6.09 -18.34 22.76
C LEU A 137 6.42 -19.53 23.67
N LYS A 138 6.27 -19.32 24.99
CA LYS A 138 6.41 -20.38 26.00
C LYS A 138 5.56 -21.59 25.58
N PRO A 139 6.11 -22.81 25.57
CA PRO A 139 5.29 -24.00 25.42
C PRO A 139 4.25 -24.02 26.54
N ALA A 140 3.04 -24.52 26.22
CA ALA A 140 2.00 -24.74 27.22
C ALA A 140 2.60 -25.56 28.38
N PRO A 141 2.28 -25.25 29.64
CA PRO A 141 2.74 -26.07 30.76
C PRO A 141 2.36 -27.52 30.49
N GLU A 142 3.32 -28.44 30.64
CA GLU A 142 3.05 -29.85 30.42
C GLU A 142 1.88 -30.29 31.32
N PRO A 143 0.85 -30.94 30.75
CA PRO A 143 -0.24 -31.47 31.56
C PRO A 143 0.32 -32.59 32.46
N GLY A 144 0.61 -32.26 33.72
CA GLY A 144 0.94 -33.26 34.74
C GLY A 144 2.07 -32.94 35.73
N VAL A 145 2.65 -31.73 35.75
CA VAL A 145 3.81 -31.44 36.63
C VAL A 145 3.52 -30.52 37.83
N GLU A 146 2.25 -30.25 38.16
CA GLU A 146 1.91 -29.71 39.49
C GLU A 146 1.91 -30.83 40.55
N ALA A 147 3.11 -31.05 41.08
CA ALA A 147 3.47 -31.33 42.48
C ALA A 147 2.43 -32.10 43.34
N TYR A 148 2.64 -33.38 43.61
CA TYR A 148 3.33 -33.82 44.84
C TYR A 148 4.42 -32.84 45.34
N ARG A 149 4.05 -31.92 46.22
CA ARG A 149 4.89 -31.39 47.31
C ARG A 149 4.03 -30.69 48.34
#